data_AF-A0AA35SV22-F1
#
_entry.id   AF-A0AA35SV22-F1
#
_cell.length_a   1.000
_cell.length_b   1.000
_cell.length_c   1.000
_cell.angle_alpha   90.00
_cell.angle_beta   90.00
_cell.angle_gamma   90.00
#
_symmetry.space_group_name_H-M   'P 1'
#
loop_
_entity.id
_entity.type
_entity.pdbx_description
1 polymer ?
#
loop_
_entity_poly.entity_id
_entity_poly.type
_entity_poly.pdbx_seq_one_letter_code
_entity_poly.pdbx_strand_id
1 'polypeptide(L)'
;MWEVFSGGKAPYPGTDPHTLIQSLEEGYRMHQPYNDACNEEIYGIMKQCWQMMPEERPTFTELYFTVSNIIERMAGYLQVGYNPFLGRGDEEKAEEMEEEEEEEEKEEKENN
;
A
#
# COMPACT_ATOMS: atom_id res chain seq x y z
N MET A 1 -10.19 -5.47 1.59
CA MET A 1 -9.39 -6.39 0.75
C MET A 1 -10.00 -7.80 0.69
N TRP A 2 -10.26 -8.47 1.83
CA TRP A 2 -10.84 -9.83 1.83
C TRP A 2 -12.12 -9.97 0.99
N GLU A 3 -13.06 -9.02 1.14
CA GLU A 3 -14.31 -9.00 0.35
C GLU A 3 -14.07 -8.92 -1.16
N VAL A 4 -13.09 -8.14 -1.61
CA VAL A 4 -12.74 -8.01 -3.03
C VAL A 4 -12.28 -9.36 -3.58
N PHE A 5 -11.36 -10.01 -2.88
CA PHE A 5 -10.81 -11.31 -3.30
C PHE A 5 -11.77 -12.48 -3.09
N SER A 6 -12.75 -12.36 -2.19
CA SER A 6 -13.78 -13.38 -2.00
C SER A 6 -14.94 -13.27 -3.00
N GLY A 7 -14.94 -12.23 -3.85
CA GLY A 7 -15.99 -11.96 -4.82
C GLY A 7 -17.24 -11.34 -4.21
N GLY A 8 -17.09 -10.49 -3.18
CA GLY A 8 -18.19 -9.80 -2.53
C GLY A 8 -18.91 -10.61 -1.45
N LYS A 9 -18.29 -11.67 -0.92
CA LYS A 9 -18.90 -12.46 0.17
C LYS A 9 -18.93 -11.65 1.46
N ALA A 10 -19.99 -11.85 2.24
CA ALA A 10 -20.09 -11.26 3.57
C ALA A 10 -18.96 -11.78 4.49
N PRO A 11 -18.24 -10.89 5.21
CA PRO A 11 -17.25 -11.30 6.19
C PRO A 11 -17.92 -11.97 7.39
N TYR A 12 -17.26 -12.99 7.96
CA TYR A 12 -17.74 -13.74 9.14
C TYR A 12 -19.23 -14.17 9.04
N PRO A 13 -19.63 -14.90 7.98
CA PRO A 13 -21.05 -15.19 7.75
C PRO A 13 -21.61 -16.09 8.86
N GLY A 14 -22.74 -15.67 9.43
CA GLY A 14 -23.45 -16.44 10.47
C GLY A 14 -22.81 -16.36 11.86
N THR A 15 -21.79 -15.53 12.06
CA THR A 15 -21.18 -15.30 13.38
C THR A 15 -21.93 -14.19 14.13
N ASP A 16 -22.27 -14.45 15.40
CA ASP A 16 -22.83 -13.43 16.29
C ASP A 16 -21.76 -12.35 16.61
N PRO A 17 -22.10 -11.04 16.62
CA PRO A 17 -21.14 -9.98 16.88
C PRO A 17 -20.40 -10.10 18.22
N HIS A 18 -21.06 -10.57 19.28
CA HIS A 18 -20.41 -10.71 20.59
C HIS A 18 -19.38 -11.83 20.58
N THR A 19 -19.71 -12.97 19.98
CA THR A 19 -18.77 -14.09 19.81
C THR A 19 -17.62 -13.71 18.87
N LEU A 20 -17.91 -12.92 17.82
CA LEU A 20 -16.88 -12.47 16.88
C LEU A 20 -15.81 -11.64 17.57
N ILE A 21 -16.19 -10.69 18.44
CA ILE A 21 -15.23 -9.86 19.18
C ILE A 21 -14.26 -10.75 19.97
N GLN A 22 -14.80 -11.72 20.72
CA GLN A 22 -13.98 -12.66 21.49
C GLN A 22 -13.03 -13.46 20.58
N SER A 23 -13.52 -14.01 19.47
CA SER A 23 -12.66 -14.73 18.52
C SER A 23 -11.56 -13.84 17.95
N LEU A 24 -11.86 -12.58 17.64
CA LEU A 24 -10.86 -11.63 17.14
C LEU A 24 -9.79 -11.32 18.20
N GLU A 25 -10.16 -11.21 19.47
CA GLU A 25 -9.23 -11.03 20.60
C GLU A 25 -8.33 -12.26 20.80
N GLU A 26 -8.87 -13.46 20.55
CA GLU A 26 -8.12 -14.73 20.56
C GLU A 26 -7.20 -14.89 19.32
N GLY A 27 -7.21 -13.92 18.40
CA GLY A 27 -6.36 -13.90 17.21
C GLY A 27 -6.97 -14.59 15.99
N TYR A 28 -8.22 -15.04 16.05
CA TYR A 28 -8.91 -15.56 14.87
C TYR A 28 -9.01 -14.46 13.80
N ARG A 29 -8.78 -14.83 12.54
CA ARG A 29 -9.00 -13.98 11.37
C ARG A 29 -9.58 -14.85 10.25
N MET A 30 -10.22 -14.20 9.27
CA MET A 30 -10.74 -14.88 8.09
C MET A 30 -9.63 -15.64 7.37
N HIS A 31 -9.94 -16.87 6.97
CA HIS A 31 -9.08 -17.67 6.10
C HIS A 31 -8.87 -16.99 4.74
N GLN A 32 -7.76 -17.32 4.09
CA GLN A 32 -7.48 -16.92 2.72
C GLN A 32 -8.62 -17.38 1.79
N PRO A 33 -9.20 -16.47 0.97
CA PRO A 33 -10.14 -16.86 -0.07
C PRO A 33 -9.55 -17.93 -0.99
N TYR A 34 -10.29 -19.02 -1.22
CA TYR A 34 -9.82 -20.13 -2.05
C TYR A 34 -10.02 -19.83 -3.54
N ASN A 35 -9.08 -19.11 -4.14
CA ASN A 35 -9.00 -18.87 -5.59
C ASN A 35 -7.58 -18.47 -6.02
N ASP A 36 -7.34 -18.52 -7.33
CA ASP A 36 -6.02 -18.24 -7.93
C ASP A 36 -5.60 -16.76 -7.82
N ALA A 37 -6.57 -15.86 -7.65
CA ALA A 37 -6.31 -14.42 -7.56
C ALA A 37 -5.75 -14.01 -6.19
N CYS A 38 -6.13 -14.71 -5.11
CA CYS A 38 -5.64 -14.43 -3.76
C CYS A 38 -4.46 -15.34 -3.43
N ASN A 39 -3.25 -14.95 -3.84
CA ASN A 39 -2.02 -15.68 -3.51
C ASN A 39 -1.57 -15.39 -2.06
N GLU A 40 -0.52 -16.08 -1.61
CA GLU A 40 0.04 -15.90 -0.26
C GLU A 40 0.52 -14.47 0.02
N GLU A 41 1.01 -13.76 -0.99
CA GLU A 41 1.51 -12.39 -0.87
C GLU A 41 0.37 -11.42 -0.56
N ILE A 42 -0.73 -11.52 -1.31
CA ILE A 42 -1.97 -10.75 -1.06
C ILE A 42 -2.56 -11.09 0.31
N TYR A 43 -2.63 -12.36 0.67
CA TYR A 43 -3.14 -12.76 1.99
C TYR A 43 -2.20 -12.30 3.12
N GLY A 44 -0.89 -12.26 2.87
CA GLY A 44 0.11 -11.68 3.75
C GLY A 44 -0.21 -10.22 4.10
N ILE A 45 -0.58 -9.41 3.11
CA ILE A 45 -1.00 -8.03 3.33
C ILE A 45 -2.26 -7.97 4.21
N MET A 46 -3.25 -8.82 3.94
CA MET A 46 -4.47 -8.87 4.78
C MET A 46 -4.12 -9.15 6.24
N LYS A 47 -3.21 -10.09 6.51
CA LYS A 47 -2.75 -10.39 7.87
C LYS A 47 -2.03 -9.21 8.52
N GLN A 48 -1.21 -8.47 7.78
CA GLN A 48 -0.57 -7.24 8.28
C GLN A 48 -1.60 -6.17 8.66
N CYS A 49 -2.66 -5.99 7.86
CA CYS A 49 -3.76 -5.07 8.21
C CYS A 49 -4.55 -5.52 9.45
N TRP A 50 -4.41 -6.77 9.86
CA TRP A 50 -5.16 -7.40 10.94
C TRP A 50 -4.37 -7.61 12.22
N GLN A 51 -3.19 -7.01 12.34
CA GLN A 51 -2.39 -7.06 13.55
C GLN A 51 -3.18 -6.54 14.76
N MET A 52 -2.93 -7.16 15.91
CA MET A 52 -3.60 -6.81 17.16
C MET A 52 -3.25 -5.39 17.56
N MET A 53 -1.95 -5.07 17.56
CA MET A 53 -1.42 -3.74 17.83
C MET A 53 -1.66 -2.82 16.63
N PRO A 54 -2.39 -1.70 16.79
CA PRO A 54 -2.62 -0.74 15.71
C PRO A 54 -1.35 -0.22 15.04
N GLU A 55 -0.29 -0.03 15.82
CA GLU A 55 1.02 0.46 15.40
C GLU A 55 1.81 -0.52 14.52
N GLU A 56 1.48 -1.82 14.55
CA GLU A 56 2.08 -2.83 13.68
C GLU A 56 1.38 -2.93 12.32
N ARG A 57 0.27 -2.20 12.14
CA ARG A 57 -0.48 -2.21 10.88
C ARG A 57 0.18 -1.26 9.88
N PRO A 58 0.28 -1.66 8.61
CA PRO A 58 0.85 -0.81 7.58
C PRO A 58 -0.03 0.43 7.36
N THR A 59 0.62 1.54 7.06
CA THR A 59 -0.02 2.77 6.60
C THR A 59 -0.62 2.57 5.20
N PHE A 60 -1.56 3.43 4.82
CA PHE A 60 -2.10 3.42 3.46
C PHE A 60 -1.04 3.65 2.38
N THR A 61 -0.01 4.45 2.68
CA THR A 61 1.12 4.68 1.78
C THR A 61 1.91 3.39 1.53
N GLU A 62 2.26 2.65 2.59
CA GLU A 62 2.95 1.36 2.47
C GLU A 62 2.09 0.33 1.74
N LEU A 63 0.78 0.30 2.03
CA LEU A 63 -0.17 -0.57 1.34
C LEU A 63 -0.25 -0.25 -0.15
N TYR A 64 -0.29 1.03 -0.51
CA TYR A 64 -0.32 1.47 -1.90
C TYR A 64 0.89 0.95 -2.66
N PHE A 65 2.11 1.20 -2.15
CA PHE A 65 3.33 0.73 -2.81
C PHE A 65 3.40 -0.79 -2.89
N THR A 66 3.06 -1.48 -1.80
CA THR A 66 3.08 -2.95 -1.76
C THR A 66 2.12 -3.56 -2.78
N VAL A 67 0.87 -3.09 -2.81
CA VAL A 67 -0.14 -3.60 -3.76
C VAL A 67 0.23 -3.23 -5.20
N SER A 68 0.72 -2.01 -5.44
CA SER A 68 1.15 -1.57 -6.77
C SER A 68 2.27 -2.45 -7.33
N ASN A 69 3.29 -2.72 -6.53
CA ASN A 69 4.42 -3.58 -6.92
C ASN A 69 3.96 -5.00 -7.30
N ILE A 70 3.00 -5.56 -6.56
CA ILE A 70 2.43 -6.88 -6.86
C ILE A 70 1.67 -6.85 -8.19
N ILE A 71 0.80 -5.85 -8.38
CA ILE A 71 0.00 -5.72 -9.59
C ILE A 71 0.90 -5.51 -10.81
N GLU A 72 1.91 -4.66 -10.74
CA GLU A 72 2.86 -4.44 -11.83
C GLU A 72 3.61 -5.71 -12.22
N ARG A 73 3.98 -6.55 -11.24
CA ARG A 73 4.60 -7.86 -11.48
C ARG A 73 3.65 -8.88 -12.10
N MET A 74 2.40 -8.92 -11.64
CA MET A 74 1.39 -9.89 -12.11
C MET A 74 0.79 -9.49 -13.46
N ALA A 75 0.64 -8.20 -13.69
CA ALA A 75 0.04 -7.59 -14.86
C ALA A 75 1.02 -6.58 -15.43
N GLY A 76 2.06 -7.07 -16.11
CA GLY A 76 3.15 -6.25 -16.69
C GLY A 76 2.74 -5.22 -17.74
N TYR A 77 1.44 -5.05 -18.00
CA TYR A 77 0.86 -3.99 -18.84
C TYR A 77 0.20 -2.86 -18.02
N LEU A 78 0.03 -3.03 -16.71
CA LEU A 78 -0.50 -2.00 -15.81
C LEU A 78 0.69 -1.29 -15.17
N GLN A 79 0.87 0.00 -15.48
CA GLN A 79 1.73 0.90 -14.70
C GLN A 79 0.87 1.56 -13.64
N VAL A 80 0.99 1.12 -12.39
CA VAL A 80 0.21 1.65 -11.24
C VAL A 80 0.98 2.78 -10.55
N GLY A 81 2.26 2.98 -10.88
CA GLY A 81 3.19 3.94 -10.26
C GLY A 81 2.85 5.44 -10.26
N TYR A 82 1.63 5.89 -10.54
CA TYR A 82 1.19 7.26 -10.32
C TYR A 82 0.35 7.37 -9.04
N ASN A 83 0.96 7.81 -7.94
CA ASN A 83 0.24 8.22 -6.74
C ASN A 83 -0.07 9.72 -6.85
N PRO A 84 -1.34 10.14 -7.06
CA PRO A 84 -1.68 11.56 -7.15
C PRO A 84 -1.41 12.36 -5.87
N PHE A 85 -1.17 11.68 -4.74
CA PHE A 85 -0.90 12.30 -3.43
C PHE A 85 0.59 12.35 -3.05
N LEU A 86 1.46 11.61 -3.74
CA LEU A 86 2.92 11.59 -3.52
C LEU A 86 3.62 11.91 -4.84
N GLY A 87 3.30 13.06 -5.41
CA GLY A 87 3.77 13.49 -6.72
C GLY A 87 5.23 13.15 -6.94
N ARG A 88 5.50 12.19 -7.83
CA ARG A 88 6.85 11.85 -8.31
C ARG A 88 7.56 13.07 -8.92
N GLY A 89 6.83 14.14 -9.23
CA GLY A 89 7.35 15.36 -9.81
C GLY A 89 7.58 16.51 -8.84
N ASP A 90 7.38 16.34 -7.52
CA ASP A 90 7.63 17.43 -6.56
C ASP A 90 9.05 17.36 -5.98
N GLU A 91 9.57 16.15 -5.70
CA GLU A 91 10.98 15.96 -5.26
C GLU A 91 11.95 16.13 -6.44
N GLU A 92 11.69 15.51 -7.60
CA GLU A 92 12.57 15.57 -8.78
C GLU A 92 12.68 17.01 -9.33
N LYS A 93 11.58 17.80 -9.27
CA LYS A 93 11.62 19.23 -9.62
C LYS A 93 12.28 20.11 -8.57
N ALA A 94 12.23 19.73 -7.29
CA ALA A 94 12.90 20.47 -6.24
C ALA A 94 14.42 20.29 -6.35
N GLU A 95 14.88 19.06 -6.64
CA GLU A 95 16.28 18.76 -6.91
C GLU A 95 16.77 19.48 -8.18
N GLU A 96 16.01 19.45 -9.29
CA GLU A 96 16.36 20.20 -10.52
C GLU A 96 16.43 21.72 -10.28
N MET A 97 15.53 22.28 -9.46
CA MET A 97 15.49 23.71 -9.16
C MET A 97 16.64 24.16 -8.24
N GLU A 98 17.03 23.33 -7.28
CA GLU A 98 18.21 23.59 -6.41
C GLU A 98 19.52 23.52 -7.21
N GLU A 99 19.64 22.58 -8.16
CA GLU A 99 20.81 22.49 -9.05
C GLU A 99 20.93 23.72 -9.97
N GLU A 100 19.82 24.20 -10.55
CA GLU A 100 19.80 25.42 -11.38
C GLU A 100 20.19 26.68 -10.58
N GLU A 101 19.67 26.87 -9.36
CA GLU A 101 20.03 28.01 -8.50
C GLU A 101 21.52 28.00 -8.12
N GLU A 102 22.10 26.83 -7.86
CA GLU A 102 23.53 26.71 -7.58
C GLU A 102 24.42 27.03 -8.80
N GLU A 103 23.98 26.70 -10.02
CA GLU A 103 24.72 27.04 -11.24
C GLU A 103 24.69 28.55 -11.51
N GLU A 104 23.53 29.20 -11.37
CA GLU A 104 23.39 30.65 -11.52
C GLU A 104 24.27 31.43 -10.51
N GLU A 105 24.31 30.99 -9.24
CA GLU A 105 25.19 31.59 -8.23
C GLU A 105 26.69 31.44 -8.54
N LYS A 106 27.08 30.33 -9.19
CA LYS A 106 28.47 30.10 -9.60
C LYS A 106 28.85 31.02 -10.76
N GLU A 107 27.96 31.19 -11.74
CA GLU A 107 28.18 32.09 -12.89
C GLU A 107 28.24 33.58 -12.49
N GLU A 108 27.43 34.02 -11.52
CA GLU A 108 27.50 35.40 -11.01
C GLU A 108 28.81 35.69 -10.26
N LYS A 109 29.37 34.71 -9.55
CA LYS A 109 30.64 34.84 -8.82
C LYS A 109 31.86 34.81 -9.74
N GLU A 110 31.75 34.23 -10.93
CA GLU A 110 32.84 34.21 -11.92
C GLU A 110 32.88 35.48 -12.79
N ASN A 111 31.76 36.19 -12.92
CA ASN A 111 31.63 37.37 -13.78
C ASN A 111 31.78 38.72 -13.07
N ASN A 112 32.13 38.74 -11.77
CA ASN A 112 32.30 39.94 -10.93
C ASN A 112 33.63 39.93 -10.17
#